data_AF-C9A823-F1
#
_entry.id   AF-C9A823-F1
#
_cell.length_a   1.000
_cell.length_b   1.000
_cell.length_c   1.000
_cell.angle_alpha   90.00
_cell.angle_beta   90.00
_cell.angle_gamma   90.00
#
_symmetry.space_group_name_H-M   'P 1'
#
loop_
_entity.id
_entity.type
_entity.pdbx_description
1 polymer ?
#
loop_
_entity_poly.entity_id
_entity_poly.type
_entity_poly.pdbx_seq_one_letter_code
_entity_poly.pdbx_strand_id
1 'polypeptide(L)'
;MSTVKRISFILLGPIILIISIIFLSDLLTQSGAQAIGVLLWMVFWWVSMPVHMAITALLPIMVNSLLNIVPMTSLTAQYASESIILILGSSLLTLPWASTGLDKRVALKILSTIGPTMPSQIIVWLFTSMMISTVLPNVAVCALYTPIAVSMLSAAGIDDIKKSEQAVPILLAVGWGIGLGGVGTPLGGAMNIAAVSFLEEFTASEFMYIDWIIRIGPFFILLAFLSLLIMLLLYGKLSPLQGSKEYFLKSYHELGEMERDEKICGGLFLLALAGTFARPMYAEIFPGLAPAYIFLLFGSLAFFINAVDKKPLLIWETAQQNIMWGMMILFGGGLALGRLINDSGAGVAIAEIVSNLSLDGGLTTLIVFTIFARVISELTNSTVSAAVTIPIVLNFSAQMGLNPIPYWFITVMAMNSEFLLPISIRSIPVSYGLDAKKMLKHGFSMTIASSILVIIYGYIAMQFWPGFSELSNFIK
;
A
#
# COMPACT_ATOMS: atom_id res chain seq x y z
N MET A 1 -23.43 0.79 -9.79
CA MET A 1 -23.98 -0.49 -10.32
C MET A 1 -25.50 -0.46 -10.16
N SER A 2 -26.30 -0.94 -11.12
CA SER A 2 -27.75 -1.03 -10.93
C SER A 2 -28.08 -2.03 -9.82
N THR A 3 -29.22 -1.84 -9.13
CA THR A 3 -29.61 -2.69 -7.99
C THR A 3 -29.69 -4.16 -8.37
N VAL A 4 -30.27 -4.47 -9.53
CA VAL A 4 -30.38 -5.85 -10.04
C VAL A 4 -28.98 -6.46 -10.27
N LYS A 5 -28.09 -5.74 -10.97
CA LYS A 5 -26.72 -6.20 -11.22
C LYS A 5 -25.93 -6.39 -9.91
N ARG A 6 -26.17 -5.53 -8.92
CA ARG A 6 -25.61 -5.65 -7.57
C ARG A 6 -26.06 -6.91 -6.87
N ILE A 7 -27.35 -7.19 -6.85
CA ILE A 7 -27.89 -8.41 -6.24
C ILE A 7 -27.33 -9.65 -6.94
N SER A 8 -27.28 -9.66 -8.27
CA SER A 8 -26.68 -10.78 -9.01
C SER A 8 -25.23 -11.05 -8.60
N PHE A 9 -24.41 -10.01 -8.44
CA PHE A 9 -22.99 -10.18 -8.05
C PHE A 9 -22.85 -10.60 -6.59
N ILE A 10 -23.74 -10.17 -5.71
CA ILE A 10 -23.80 -10.66 -4.33
C ILE A 10 -24.09 -12.16 -4.35
N LEU A 11 -25.12 -12.62 -5.07
CA LEU A 11 -25.52 -14.03 -5.11
C LEU A 11 -24.50 -14.92 -5.82
N LEU A 12 -23.73 -14.39 -6.78
CA LEU A 12 -22.65 -15.13 -7.44
C LEU A 12 -21.55 -15.59 -6.46
N GLY A 13 -21.34 -14.87 -5.35
CA GLY A 13 -20.34 -15.23 -4.35
C GLY A 13 -20.58 -16.61 -3.71
N PRO A 14 -21.71 -16.82 -3.02
CA PRO A 14 -22.09 -18.14 -2.50
C PRO A 14 -22.16 -19.23 -3.59
N ILE A 15 -22.58 -18.88 -4.81
CA ILE A 15 -22.59 -19.82 -5.94
C ILE A 15 -21.17 -20.28 -6.28
N ILE A 16 -20.18 -19.38 -6.32
CA ILE A 16 -18.77 -19.73 -6.52
C ILE A 16 -18.28 -20.70 -5.45
N LEU A 17 -18.65 -20.48 -4.17
CA LEU A 17 -18.32 -21.41 -3.09
C LEU A 17 -18.94 -22.80 -3.32
N ILE A 18 -20.23 -22.87 -3.68
CA ILE A 18 -20.91 -24.14 -3.94
C ILE A 18 -20.27 -24.87 -5.12
N ILE A 19 -19.97 -24.16 -6.21
CA ILE A 19 -19.28 -24.71 -7.38
C ILE A 19 -17.91 -25.25 -6.96
N SER A 20 -17.13 -24.50 -6.19
CA SER A 20 -15.84 -24.95 -5.68
C SER A 20 -15.97 -26.26 -4.90
N ILE A 21 -16.95 -26.36 -4.00
CA ILE A 21 -17.20 -27.60 -3.23
C ILE A 21 -17.56 -28.76 -4.15
N ILE A 22 -18.45 -28.56 -5.14
CA ILE A 22 -18.89 -29.65 -6.02
C ILE A 22 -17.75 -30.15 -6.90
N PHE A 23 -16.93 -29.26 -7.46
CA PHE A 23 -15.95 -29.63 -8.48
C PHE A 23 -14.54 -29.88 -7.95
N LEU A 24 -14.19 -29.34 -6.78
CA LEU A 24 -12.82 -29.44 -6.24
C LEU A 24 -12.70 -30.34 -5.01
N SER A 25 -13.78 -30.85 -4.42
CA SER A 25 -13.68 -31.69 -3.21
C SER A 25 -12.93 -32.99 -3.46
N ASP A 26 -13.10 -33.60 -4.64
CA ASP A 26 -12.37 -34.82 -5.01
C ASP A 26 -10.88 -34.56 -5.21
N LEU A 27 -10.51 -33.33 -5.59
CA LEU A 27 -9.14 -32.92 -5.89
C LEU A 27 -8.40 -32.36 -4.68
N LEU A 28 -9.07 -31.58 -3.83
CA LEU A 28 -8.47 -30.77 -2.76
C LEU A 28 -8.93 -31.15 -1.36
N THR A 29 -9.70 -32.24 -1.20
CA THR A 29 -10.53 -32.56 -0.03
C THR A 29 -11.71 -31.60 0.17
N GLN A 30 -12.70 -32.02 0.97
CA GLN A 30 -13.87 -31.20 1.29
C GLN A 30 -13.48 -29.85 1.92
N SER A 31 -12.64 -29.87 2.96
CA SER A 31 -12.22 -28.65 3.66
C SER A 31 -11.37 -27.75 2.76
N GLY A 32 -10.50 -28.34 1.94
CA GLY A 32 -9.68 -27.57 1.01
C GLY A 32 -10.51 -26.90 -0.10
N ALA A 33 -11.50 -27.62 -0.66
CA ALA A 33 -12.42 -27.07 -1.66
C ALA A 33 -13.31 -25.95 -1.09
N GLN A 34 -13.72 -26.06 0.17
CA GLN A 34 -14.42 -24.98 0.89
C GLN A 34 -13.54 -23.75 1.06
N ALA A 35 -12.30 -23.92 1.52
CA ALA A 35 -11.35 -22.81 1.68
C ALA A 35 -11.06 -22.08 0.35
N ILE A 36 -10.89 -22.84 -0.74
CA ILE A 36 -10.71 -22.27 -2.08
C ILE A 36 -11.98 -21.58 -2.57
N GLY A 37 -13.15 -22.12 -2.26
CA GLY A 37 -14.41 -21.46 -2.58
C GLY A 37 -14.54 -20.10 -1.87
N VAL A 38 -14.10 -20.01 -0.61
CA VAL A 38 -14.03 -18.75 0.14
C VAL A 38 -13.03 -17.78 -0.51
N LEU A 39 -11.84 -18.25 -0.88
CA LEU A 39 -10.85 -17.43 -1.61
C LEU A 39 -11.44 -16.88 -2.91
N LEU A 40 -12.01 -17.74 -3.76
CA LEU A 40 -12.55 -17.33 -5.06
C LEU A 40 -13.73 -16.37 -4.90
N TRP A 41 -14.59 -16.60 -3.90
CA TRP A 41 -15.65 -15.67 -3.55
C TRP A 41 -15.07 -14.31 -3.13
N MET A 42 -14.11 -14.27 -2.21
CA MET A 42 -13.48 -13.04 -1.75
C MET A 42 -12.81 -12.27 -2.90
N VAL A 43 -12.02 -12.95 -3.73
CA VAL A 43 -11.38 -12.37 -4.92
C VAL A 43 -12.44 -11.79 -5.85
N PHE A 44 -13.49 -12.54 -6.16
CA PHE A 44 -14.56 -12.07 -7.03
C PHE A 44 -15.24 -10.81 -6.46
N TRP A 45 -15.56 -10.78 -5.17
CA TRP A 45 -16.18 -9.62 -4.53
C TRP A 45 -15.24 -8.42 -4.38
N TRP A 46 -13.96 -8.61 -4.11
CA TRP A 46 -13.00 -7.51 -4.07
C TRP A 46 -12.78 -6.88 -5.44
N VAL A 47 -12.76 -7.69 -6.50
CA VAL A 47 -12.61 -7.21 -7.89
C VAL A 47 -13.90 -6.55 -8.38
N SER A 48 -15.06 -7.19 -8.17
CA SER A 48 -16.34 -6.70 -8.70
C SER A 48 -17.03 -5.67 -7.81
N MET A 49 -16.55 -5.48 -6.58
CA MET A 49 -17.04 -4.53 -5.56
C MET A 49 -18.58 -4.47 -5.42
N PRO A 50 -19.30 -5.60 -5.22
CA PRO A 50 -20.74 -5.56 -5.01
C PRO A 50 -21.12 -5.09 -3.59
N VAL A 51 -20.18 -5.18 -2.66
CA VAL A 51 -20.25 -4.72 -1.26
C VAL A 51 -18.94 -4.03 -0.88
N HIS A 52 -18.91 -3.37 0.29
CA HIS A 52 -17.69 -2.75 0.80
C HIS A 52 -16.60 -3.81 1.10
N MET A 53 -15.34 -3.51 0.81
CA MET A 53 -14.23 -4.49 0.92
C MET A 53 -14.08 -5.10 2.32
N ALA A 54 -14.36 -4.32 3.36
CA ALA A 54 -14.38 -4.80 4.74
C ALA A 54 -15.45 -5.87 5.00
N ILE A 55 -16.60 -5.82 4.30
CA ILE A 55 -17.64 -6.84 4.42
C ILE A 55 -17.19 -8.14 3.77
N THR A 56 -16.57 -8.05 2.59
CA THR A 56 -15.93 -9.21 1.95
C THR A 56 -14.85 -9.82 2.84
N ALA A 57 -14.08 -8.98 3.53
CA ALA A 57 -13.02 -9.44 4.42
C ALA A 57 -13.55 -10.24 5.62
N LEU A 58 -14.81 -10.07 6.05
CA LEU A 58 -15.44 -10.88 7.10
C LEU A 58 -15.93 -12.26 6.62
N LEU A 59 -15.85 -12.56 5.32
CA LEU A 59 -16.31 -13.85 4.79
C LEU A 59 -15.63 -15.07 5.42
N PRO A 60 -14.31 -15.10 5.70
CA PRO A 60 -13.68 -16.26 6.33
C PRO A 60 -14.35 -16.65 7.64
N ILE A 61 -14.64 -15.68 8.53
CA ILE A 61 -15.31 -15.97 9.81
C ILE A 61 -16.78 -16.35 9.59
N MET A 62 -17.49 -15.68 8.69
CA MET A 62 -18.90 -15.97 8.42
C MET A 62 -19.07 -17.37 7.84
N VAL A 63 -18.31 -17.73 6.82
CA VAL A 63 -18.39 -19.04 6.17
C VAL A 63 -17.88 -20.14 7.09
N ASN A 64 -16.76 -19.90 7.80
CA ASN A 64 -16.24 -20.89 8.74
C ASN A 64 -17.21 -21.18 9.89
N SER A 65 -18.02 -20.19 10.30
CA SER A 65 -19.08 -20.41 11.32
C SER A 65 -20.17 -21.37 10.86
N LEU A 66 -20.40 -21.48 9.55
CA LEU A 66 -21.42 -22.34 8.95
C LEU A 66 -20.85 -23.72 8.59
N LEU A 67 -19.61 -23.76 8.10
CA LEU A 67 -19.00 -24.98 7.53
C LEU A 67 -18.00 -25.66 8.46
N ASN A 68 -17.54 -24.99 9.52
CA ASN A 68 -16.56 -25.49 10.50
C ASN A 68 -15.31 -26.09 9.82
N ILE A 69 -14.70 -25.31 8.93
CA ILE A 69 -13.55 -25.73 8.10
C ILE A 69 -12.31 -25.88 8.97
N VAL A 70 -12.04 -24.89 9.84
CA VAL A 70 -10.87 -24.81 10.74
C VAL A 70 -11.31 -24.23 12.10
N PRO A 71 -10.51 -24.37 13.18
CA PRO A 71 -10.85 -23.80 14.49
C PRO A 71 -11.12 -22.29 14.41
N MET A 72 -12.29 -21.83 14.87
CA MET A 72 -12.69 -20.42 14.74
C MET A 72 -11.69 -19.45 15.41
N THR A 73 -11.08 -19.85 16.52
CA THR A 73 -10.10 -19.04 17.25
C THR A 73 -8.84 -18.74 16.43
N SER A 74 -8.43 -19.65 15.52
CA SER A 74 -7.28 -19.39 14.65
C SER A 74 -7.58 -18.33 13.58
N LEU A 75 -8.85 -18.19 13.19
CA LEU A 75 -9.30 -17.16 12.25
C LEU A 75 -9.55 -15.82 12.93
N THR A 76 -10.26 -15.79 14.06
CA THR A 76 -10.60 -14.53 14.73
C THR A 76 -9.38 -13.83 15.32
N ALA A 77 -8.37 -14.58 15.76
CA ALA A 77 -7.09 -14.03 16.21
C ALA A 77 -6.40 -13.16 15.14
N GLN A 78 -6.59 -13.48 13.85
CA GLN A 78 -5.98 -12.73 12.74
C GLN A 78 -6.50 -11.29 12.65
N TYR A 79 -7.71 -11.01 13.16
CA TYR A 79 -8.28 -9.66 13.21
C TYR A 79 -7.74 -8.81 14.37
N ALA A 80 -6.87 -9.38 15.21
CA ALA A 80 -6.19 -8.69 16.30
C ALA A 80 -4.65 -8.78 16.17
N SER A 81 -4.14 -8.95 14.95
CA SER A 81 -2.71 -9.04 14.68
C SER A 81 -1.97 -7.73 14.98
N GLU A 82 -0.67 -7.83 15.24
CA GLU A 82 0.18 -6.66 15.54
C GLU A 82 0.16 -5.61 14.42
N SER A 83 0.01 -6.04 13.18
CA SER A 83 -0.08 -5.16 12.03
C SER A 83 -1.36 -4.30 12.04
N ILE A 84 -2.47 -4.83 12.55
CA ILE A 84 -3.70 -4.06 12.76
C ILE A 84 -3.48 -3.02 13.86
N ILE A 85 -2.74 -3.38 14.92
CA ILE A 85 -2.34 -2.45 15.98
C ILE A 85 -1.44 -1.34 15.43
N LEU A 86 -0.50 -1.66 14.53
CA LEU A 86 0.36 -0.68 13.88
C LEU A 86 -0.45 0.33 13.05
N ILE A 87 -1.46 -0.13 12.31
CA ILE A 87 -2.34 0.76 11.52
C ILE A 87 -3.14 1.68 12.44
N LEU A 88 -3.64 1.16 13.56
CA LEU A 88 -4.32 1.98 14.56
C LEU A 88 -3.36 3.03 15.14
N GLY A 89 -2.18 2.62 15.62
CA GLY A 89 -1.18 3.50 16.22
C GLY A 89 -0.68 4.58 15.27
N SER A 90 -0.36 4.22 14.02
CA SER A 90 0.05 5.18 12.99
C SER A 90 -1.06 6.16 12.62
N SER A 91 -2.33 5.72 12.59
CA SER A 91 -3.48 6.61 12.41
C SER A 91 -3.57 7.60 13.57
N LEU A 92 -3.58 7.12 14.81
CA LEU A 92 -3.64 7.98 16.01
C LEU A 92 -2.51 9.02 16.05
N LEU A 93 -1.30 8.61 15.64
CA LEU A 93 -0.13 9.46 15.62
C LEU A 93 -0.17 10.57 14.55
N THR A 94 -0.82 10.30 13.42
CA THR A 94 -0.86 11.22 12.27
C THR A 94 -2.13 12.06 12.19
N LEU A 95 -3.24 11.63 12.80
CA LEU A 95 -4.50 12.37 12.79
C LEU A 95 -4.40 13.83 13.28
N PRO A 96 -3.65 14.15 14.36
CA PRO A 96 -3.52 15.54 14.82
C PRO A 96 -2.88 16.49 13.81
N TRP A 97 -2.11 15.98 12.83
CA TRP A 97 -1.34 16.80 11.90
C TRP A 97 -2.22 17.73 11.08
N ALA A 98 -3.38 17.23 10.63
CA ALA A 98 -4.31 18.01 9.82
C ALA A 98 -4.93 19.17 10.61
N SER A 99 -5.19 18.98 11.91
CA SER A 99 -5.70 20.03 12.79
C SER A 99 -4.61 21.03 13.22
N THR A 100 -3.37 20.59 13.40
CA THR A 100 -2.25 21.49 13.74
C THR A 100 -1.65 22.19 12.52
N GLY A 101 -1.95 21.73 11.31
CA GLY A 101 -1.37 22.25 10.06
C GLY A 101 0.07 21.78 9.78
N LEU A 102 0.57 20.78 10.53
CA LEU A 102 1.92 20.25 10.38
C LEU A 102 2.13 19.65 8.99
N ASP A 103 1.12 18.94 8.50
CA ASP A 103 1.08 18.33 7.17
C ASP A 103 1.25 19.39 6.06
N LYS A 104 0.49 20.48 6.13
CA LYS A 104 0.57 21.63 5.21
C LYS A 104 1.92 22.33 5.30
N ARG A 105 2.45 22.53 6.52
CA ARG A 105 3.74 23.19 6.71
C ARG A 105 4.88 22.40 6.06
N VAL A 106 4.93 21.09 6.31
CA VAL A 106 5.93 20.21 5.70
C VAL A 106 5.80 20.22 4.17
N ALA A 107 4.58 20.09 3.65
CA ALA A 107 4.32 20.11 2.22
C ALA A 107 4.79 21.43 1.57
N LEU A 108 4.33 22.58 2.08
CA LEU A 108 4.65 23.90 1.54
C LEU A 108 6.14 24.24 1.68
N LYS A 109 6.80 23.81 2.77
CA LYS A 109 8.24 24.00 2.93
C LYS A 109 9.02 23.35 1.79
N ILE A 110 8.69 22.10 1.45
CA ILE A 110 9.39 21.40 0.38
C ILE A 110 9.00 21.98 -0.99
N LEU A 111 7.71 22.26 -1.21
CA LEU A 111 7.22 22.85 -2.46
C LEU A 111 7.74 24.26 -2.73
N SER A 112 8.19 25.00 -1.70
CA SER A 112 8.86 26.30 -1.89
C SER A 112 10.19 26.23 -2.67
N THR A 113 10.75 25.04 -2.85
CA THR A 113 11.95 24.80 -3.67
C THR A 113 11.65 24.73 -5.17
N ILE A 114 10.37 24.77 -5.56
CA ILE A 114 9.95 24.64 -6.96
C ILE A 114 10.41 25.84 -7.80
N GLY A 115 10.89 25.55 -9.00
CA GLY A 115 11.17 26.52 -10.04
C GLY A 115 10.02 26.66 -11.03
N PRO A 116 10.03 27.72 -11.84
CA PRO A 116 8.95 27.98 -12.80
C PRO A 116 8.98 27.03 -14.00
N THR A 117 10.10 26.34 -14.27
CA THR A 117 10.23 25.46 -15.44
C THR A 117 9.48 24.14 -15.23
N MET A 118 8.90 23.58 -16.30
CA MET A 118 8.18 22.30 -16.20
C MET A 118 9.05 21.13 -15.72
N PRO A 119 10.33 21.00 -16.11
CA PRO A 119 11.22 20.02 -15.49
C PRO A 119 11.32 20.20 -13.97
N SER A 120 11.44 21.44 -13.48
CA SER A 120 11.47 21.69 -12.03
C SER A 120 10.16 21.31 -11.36
N GLN A 121 9.02 21.59 -11.99
CA GLN A 121 7.70 21.22 -11.47
C GLN A 121 7.58 19.70 -11.34
N ILE A 122 7.92 18.97 -12.41
CA ILE A 122 7.87 17.50 -12.43
C ILE A 122 8.78 16.92 -11.35
N ILE A 123 10.04 17.38 -11.26
CA ILE A 123 11.02 16.90 -10.29
C ILE A 123 10.49 17.08 -8.86
N VAL A 124 10.10 18.30 -8.50
CA VAL A 124 9.71 18.61 -7.11
C VAL A 124 8.39 17.94 -6.74
N TRP A 125 7.37 17.95 -7.61
CA TRP A 125 6.10 17.30 -7.32
C TRP A 125 6.25 15.79 -7.20
N LEU A 126 6.99 15.14 -8.11
CA LEU A 126 7.19 13.70 -8.07
C LEU A 126 7.99 13.31 -6.83
N PHE A 127 9.15 13.96 -6.62
CA PHE A 127 10.04 13.64 -5.51
C PHE A 127 9.39 13.87 -4.15
N THR A 128 8.74 15.03 -3.95
CA THR A 128 8.10 15.35 -2.67
C THR A 128 6.96 14.37 -2.38
N SER A 129 6.15 14.08 -3.39
CA SER A 129 5.07 13.09 -3.29
C SER A 129 5.60 11.72 -2.88
N MET A 130 6.71 11.28 -3.51
CA MET A 130 7.37 10.02 -3.16
C MET A 130 7.89 10.02 -1.72
N MET A 131 8.64 11.05 -1.33
CA MET A 131 9.28 11.11 -0.01
C MET A 131 8.26 11.15 1.12
N ILE A 132 7.24 12.00 1.03
CA ILE A 132 6.23 12.12 2.08
C ILE A 132 5.38 10.83 2.18
N SER A 133 5.06 10.22 1.04
CA SER A 133 4.32 8.96 1.01
C SER A 133 5.15 7.74 1.44
N THR A 134 6.45 7.88 1.67
CA THR A 134 7.25 6.78 2.25
C THR A 134 6.97 6.56 3.72
N VAL A 135 6.40 7.54 4.42
CA VAL A 135 6.17 7.50 5.88
C VAL A 135 4.77 7.91 6.32
N LEU A 136 3.99 8.53 5.43
CA LEU A 136 2.59 8.89 5.67
C LEU A 136 1.64 8.08 4.77
N PRO A 137 0.38 7.86 5.20
CA PRO A 137 -0.60 7.12 4.39
C PRO A 137 -0.84 7.77 3.02
N ASN A 138 -0.66 6.99 1.94
CA ASN A 138 -0.83 7.44 0.54
C ASN A 138 -2.10 8.28 0.30
N VAL A 139 -3.24 7.85 0.84
CA VAL A 139 -4.53 8.53 0.67
C VAL A 139 -4.51 9.94 1.29
N ALA A 140 -3.93 10.07 2.49
CA ALA A 140 -3.84 11.34 3.19
C ALA A 140 -2.91 12.32 2.45
N VAL A 141 -1.75 11.84 2.00
CA VAL A 141 -0.81 12.65 1.20
C VAL A 141 -1.46 13.11 -0.10
N CYS A 142 -2.23 12.24 -0.77
CA CYS A 142 -2.85 12.57 -2.06
C CYS A 142 -4.00 13.57 -1.90
N ALA A 143 -4.81 13.40 -0.86
CA ALA A 143 -5.87 14.33 -0.49
C ALA A 143 -5.35 15.72 -0.11
N LEU A 144 -4.13 15.80 0.45
CA LEU A 144 -3.46 17.06 0.76
C LEU A 144 -2.82 17.70 -0.48
N TYR A 145 -2.03 16.93 -1.25
CA TYR A 145 -1.19 17.46 -2.32
C TYR A 145 -2.00 17.88 -3.56
N THR A 146 -3.06 17.14 -3.88
CA THR A 146 -3.90 17.42 -5.05
C THR A 146 -4.53 18.82 -5.00
N PRO A 147 -5.25 19.23 -3.95
CA PRO A 147 -5.81 20.58 -3.89
C PRO A 147 -4.72 21.66 -3.86
N ILE A 148 -3.57 21.43 -3.21
CA ILE A 148 -2.44 22.37 -3.23
C ILE A 148 -1.94 22.58 -4.66
N ALA A 149 -1.80 21.50 -5.44
CA ALA A 149 -1.41 21.57 -6.84
C ALA A 149 -2.42 22.36 -7.68
N VAL A 150 -3.72 22.13 -7.46
CA VAL A 150 -4.81 22.83 -8.13
C VAL A 150 -4.82 24.33 -7.80
N SER A 151 -4.64 24.68 -6.52
CA SER A 151 -4.56 26.07 -6.09
C SER A 151 -3.35 26.79 -6.68
N MET A 152 -2.20 26.11 -6.79
CA MET A 152 -1.02 26.65 -7.46
C MET A 152 -1.26 26.86 -8.96
N LEU A 153 -1.92 25.90 -9.63
CA LEU A 153 -2.25 26.00 -11.06
C LEU A 153 -3.17 27.19 -11.33
N SER A 154 -4.21 27.39 -10.50
CA SER A 154 -5.09 28.56 -10.63
C SER A 154 -4.35 29.88 -10.36
N ALA A 155 -3.46 29.92 -9.36
CA ALA A 155 -2.59 31.08 -9.12
C ALA A 155 -1.63 31.38 -10.28
N ALA A 156 -1.25 30.37 -11.07
CA ALA A 156 -0.45 30.51 -12.28
C ALA A 156 -1.29 30.82 -13.56
N GLY A 157 -2.60 31.07 -13.42
CA GLY A 157 -3.50 31.42 -14.50
C GLY A 157 -4.13 30.23 -15.24
N ILE A 158 -4.13 29.03 -14.64
CA ILE A 158 -4.74 27.82 -15.19
C ILE A 158 -6.00 27.48 -14.40
N ASP A 159 -7.15 27.94 -14.90
CA ASP A 159 -8.46 27.67 -14.26
C ASP A 159 -9.15 26.40 -14.82
N ASP A 160 -8.92 26.05 -16.08
CA ASP A 160 -9.47 24.84 -16.72
C ASP A 160 -8.41 23.74 -16.84
N ILE A 161 -8.30 22.93 -15.77
CA ILE A 161 -7.35 21.82 -15.67
C ILE A 161 -7.51 20.81 -16.80
N LYS A 162 -8.75 20.53 -17.25
CA LYS A 162 -9.01 19.51 -18.27
C LYS A 162 -8.40 19.89 -19.62
N LYS A 163 -8.37 21.20 -19.92
CA LYS A 163 -7.83 21.73 -21.18
C LYS A 163 -6.35 22.08 -21.11
N SER A 164 -5.79 22.30 -19.93
CA SER A 164 -4.37 22.63 -19.77
C SER A 164 -3.47 21.41 -19.98
N GLU A 165 -2.44 21.56 -20.81
CA GLU A 165 -1.38 20.56 -20.94
C GLU A 165 -0.37 20.62 -19.79
N GLN A 166 -0.19 21.79 -19.15
CA GLN A 166 0.73 21.95 -18.01
C GLN A 166 0.20 21.33 -16.72
N ALA A 167 -1.12 21.31 -16.51
CA ALA A 167 -1.73 20.72 -15.32
C ALA A 167 -1.55 19.19 -15.25
N VAL A 168 -1.54 18.52 -16.41
CA VAL A 168 -1.45 17.06 -16.54
C VAL A 168 -0.21 16.48 -15.86
N PRO A 169 1.04 16.86 -16.19
CA PRO A 169 2.23 16.30 -15.57
C PRO A 169 2.32 16.57 -14.07
N ILE A 170 1.77 17.68 -13.56
CA ILE A 170 1.77 17.98 -12.12
C ILE A 170 0.84 17.02 -11.38
N LEU A 171 -0.40 16.88 -11.86
CA LEU A 171 -1.38 15.99 -11.23
C LEU A 171 -0.98 14.51 -11.37
N LEU A 172 -0.33 14.13 -12.48
CA LEU A 172 0.29 12.81 -12.64
C LEU A 172 1.46 12.63 -11.67
N ALA A 173 2.33 13.64 -11.50
CA ALA A 173 3.47 13.56 -10.57
C ALA A 173 3.00 13.35 -9.13
N VAL A 174 1.89 13.99 -8.72
CA VAL A 174 1.26 13.75 -7.43
C VAL A 174 0.73 12.31 -7.35
N GLY A 175 -0.17 11.90 -8.25
CA GLY A 175 -0.81 10.58 -8.19
C GLY A 175 0.18 9.42 -8.30
N TRP A 176 1.10 9.49 -9.26
CA TRP A 176 2.13 8.47 -9.48
C TRP A 176 3.23 8.53 -8.42
N GLY A 177 3.67 9.73 -8.02
CA GLY A 177 4.71 9.90 -6.99
C GLY A 177 4.29 9.32 -5.65
N ILE A 178 3.03 9.50 -5.25
CA ILE A 178 2.50 8.92 -4.00
C ILE A 178 2.45 7.39 -4.09
N GLY A 179 1.97 6.83 -5.22
CA GLY A 179 1.98 5.38 -5.43
C GLY A 179 3.40 4.80 -5.34
N LEU A 180 4.36 5.46 -5.99
CA LEU A 180 5.78 5.10 -5.96
C LEU A 180 6.39 5.22 -4.57
N GLY A 181 6.04 6.26 -3.81
CA GLY A 181 6.54 6.50 -2.45
C GLY A 181 6.20 5.36 -1.50
N GLY A 182 5.07 4.69 -1.72
CA GLY A 182 4.72 3.46 -0.99
C GLY A 182 5.85 2.43 -0.99
N VAL A 183 6.63 2.29 -2.08
CA VAL A 183 7.74 1.33 -2.17
C VAL A 183 8.85 1.60 -1.13
N GLY A 184 9.06 2.85 -0.72
CA GLY A 184 10.25 3.28 0.00
C GLY A 184 10.44 2.64 1.37
N THR A 185 9.37 2.40 2.12
CA THR A 185 9.43 1.74 3.44
C THR A 185 8.20 0.87 3.70
N PRO A 186 8.26 -0.04 4.69
CA PRO A 186 7.08 -0.80 5.13
C PRO A 186 5.93 0.10 5.61
N LEU A 187 6.23 1.30 6.10
CA LEU A 187 5.26 2.25 6.63
C LEU A 187 4.58 3.09 5.55
N GLY A 188 5.14 3.13 4.33
CA GLY A 188 4.67 4.01 3.26
C GLY A 188 3.24 3.72 2.84
N GLY A 189 2.76 2.48 2.99
CA GLY A 189 1.37 2.19 2.76
C GLY A 189 0.89 0.89 3.39
N ALA A 190 -0.42 0.83 3.57
CA ALA A 190 -1.08 -0.26 4.26
C ALA A 190 -0.88 -1.62 3.56
N MET A 191 -0.68 -1.63 2.23
CA MET A 191 -0.32 -2.80 1.44
C MET A 191 1.03 -3.42 1.84
N ASN A 192 2.00 -2.61 2.25
CA ASN A 192 3.31 -3.11 2.66
C ASN A 192 3.28 -3.71 4.05
N ILE A 193 2.57 -3.04 4.97
CA ILE A 193 2.30 -3.58 6.30
C ILE A 193 1.64 -4.95 6.13
N ALA A 194 0.64 -5.08 5.26
CA ALA A 194 -0.02 -6.35 4.98
C ALA A 194 0.94 -7.41 4.44
N ALA A 195 1.76 -7.06 3.44
CA ALA A 195 2.75 -7.96 2.89
C ALA A 195 3.71 -8.48 3.97
N VAL A 196 4.15 -7.60 4.88
CA VAL A 196 4.98 -7.97 6.03
C VAL A 196 4.21 -8.92 6.95
N SER A 197 2.96 -8.61 7.31
CA SER A 197 2.12 -9.48 8.15
C SER A 197 2.00 -10.89 7.59
N PHE A 198 1.74 -11.01 6.28
CA PHE A 198 1.62 -12.31 5.63
C PHE A 198 2.93 -13.07 5.67
N LEU A 199 4.06 -12.39 5.49
CA LEU A 199 5.37 -13.02 5.59
C LEU A 199 5.66 -13.50 7.01
N GLU A 200 5.40 -12.67 8.03
CA GLU A 200 5.60 -13.01 9.43
C GLU A 200 4.70 -14.17 9.87
N GLU A 201 3.42 -14.17 9.46
CA GLU A 201 2.50 -15.29 9.73
C GLU A 201 2.99 -16.57 9.04
N PHE A 202 3.44 -16.46 7.80
CA PHE A 202 3.89 -17.60 7.01
C PHE A 202 5.18 -18.24 7.55
N THR A 203 6.12 -17.41 8.02
CA THR A 203 7.45 -17.83 8.47
C THR A 203 7.56 -17.98 9.99
N ALA A 204 6.52 -17.57 10.72
CA ALA A 204 6.52 -17.43 12.18
C ALA A 204 7.69 -16.59 12.73
N SER A 205 8.21 -15.65 11.94
CA SER A 205 9.41 -14.87 12.25
C SER A 205 9.16 -13.38 12.05
N GLU A 206 9.65 -12.54 12.98
CA GLU A 206 9.53 -11.07 12.88
C GLU A 206 10.38 -10.53 11.71
N PHE A 207 9.77 -9.67 10.89
CA PHE A 207 10.44 -9.00 9.80
C PHE A 207 11.04 -7.67 10.24
N MET A 208 12.36 -7.53 10.12
CA MET A 208 13.04 -6.28 10.49
C MET A 208 12.88 -5.24 9.38
N TYR A 209 12.34 -4.07 9.70
CA TYR A 209 12.06 -3.03 8.69
C TYR A 209 13.31 -2.50 7.99
N ILE A 210 14.48 -2.62 8.62
CA ILE A 210 15.76 -2.30 7.98
C ILE A 210 16.05 -3.21 6.78
N ASP A 211 15.59 -4.47 6.81
CA ASP A 211 15.78 -5.38 5.69
C ASP A 211 15.03 -4.88 4.45
N TRP A 212 13.85 -4.30 4.62
CA TRP A 212 13.14 -3.64 3.52
C TRP A 212 13.98 -2.55 2.89
N ILE A 213 14.54 -1.63 3.70
CA ILE A 213 15.31 -0.50 3.19
C ILE A 213 16.54 -0.99 2.43
N ILE A 214 17.23 -2.01 2.96
CA ILE A 214 18.40 -2.58 2.33
C ILE A 214 18.01 -3.19 0.98
N ARG A 215 17.00 -4.08 0.92
CA ARG A 215 16.65 -4.85 -0.30
C ARG A 215 15.85 -4.07 -1.33
N ILE A 216 14.91 -3.22 -0.90
CA ILE A 216 14.04 -2.45 -1.80
C ILE A 216 14.60 -1.05 -2.08
N GLY A 217 15.44 -0.48 -1.21
CA GLY A 217 16.01 0.86 -1.39
C GLY A 217 16.69 1.09 -2.75
N PRO A 218 17.58 0.19 -3.22
CA PRO A 218 18.19 0.33 -4.54
C PRO A 218 17.16 0.31 -5.67
N PHE A 219 16.17 -0.57 -5.60
CA PHE A 219 15.05 -0.60 -6.56
C PHE A 219 14.24 0.70 -6.52
N PHE A 220 13.94 1.22 -5.33
CA PHE A 220 13.18 2.45 -5.15
C PHE A 220 13.88 3.65 -5.82
N ILE A 221 15.21 3.75 -5.70
CA ILE A 221 16.00 4.79 -6.36
C ILE A 221 15.94 4.63 -7.88
N LEU A 222 16.12 3.41 -8.39
CA LEU A 222 16.04 3.13 -9.84
C LEU A 222 14.64 3.43 -10.39
N LEU A 223 13.60 3.07 -9.65
CA LEU A 223 12.21 3.32 -10.00
C LEU A 223 11.89 4.81 -9.98
N ALA A 224 12.40 5.57 -9.01
CA ALA A 224 12.29 7.02 -8.95
C ALA A 224 12.92 7.68 -10.18
N PHE A 225 14.15 7.28 -10.52
CA PHE A 225 14.87 7.80 -11.68
C PHE A 225 14.17 7.45 -12.99
N LEU A 226 13.74 6.20 -13.17
CA LEU A 226 13.01 5.74 -14.35
C LEU A 226 11.71 6.53 -14.52
N SER A 227 10.96 6.69 -13.45
CA SER A 227 9.70 7.43 -13.44
C SER A 227 9.91 8.89 -13.80
N LEU A 228 10.91 9.53 -13.20
CA LEU A 228 11.28 10.90 -13.49
C LEU A 228 11.71 11.08 -14.95
N LEU A 229 12.56 10.18 -15.47
CA LEU A 229 13.04 10.22 -16.84
C LEU A 229 11.88 10.13 -17.83
N ILE A 230 10.96 9.18 -17.65
CA ILE A 230 9.78 9.04 -18.51
C ILE A 230 8.93 10.32 -18.47
N MET A 231 8.68 10.88 -17.28
CA MET A 231 7.90 12.12 -17.17
C MET A 231 8.59 13.31 -17.83
N LEU A 232 9.91 13.46 -17.70
CA LEU A 232 10.68 14.52 -18.33
C LEU A 232 10.71 14.37 -19.86
N LEU A 233 10.81 13.15 -20.38
CA LEU A 233 10.75 12.89 -21.82
C LEU A 233 9.37 13.21 -22.41
N LEU A 234 8.29 12.91 -21.67
CA LEU A 234 6.93 13.17 -22.10
C LEU A 234 6.53 14.65 -21.99
N TYR A 235 6.94 15.35 -20.94
CA TYR A 235 6.37 16.65 -20.55
C TYR A 235 7.39 17.76 -20.29
N GLY A 236 8.70 17.47 -20.28
CA GLY A 236 9.74 18.43 -19.90
C GLY A 236 9.87 19.64 -20.85
N LYS A 237 9.33 19.56 -22.08
CA LYS A 237 9.35 20.64 -23.07
C LYS A 237 8.15 21.58 -23.00
N LEU A 238 7.21 21.35 -22.08
CA LEU A 238 6.03 22.22 -21.90
C LEU A 238 6.43 23.60 -21.36
N SER A 239 5.58 24.59 -21.62
CA SER A 239 5.82 25.98 -21.22
C SER A 239 5.88 26.14 -19.69
N PRO A 240 6.73 27.05 -19.17
CA PRO A 240 6.91 27.26 -17.75
C PRO A 240 5.65 27.82 -17.07
N LEU A 241 5.53 27.55 -15.77
CA LEU A 241 4.49 28.07 -14.87
C LEU A 241 5.06 29.23 -14.05
N GLN A 242 4.92 30.44 -14.58
CA GLN A 242 5.30 31.66 -13.87
C GLN A 242 4.38 31.91 -12.67
N GLY A 243 4.92 32.46 -11.57
CA GLY A 243 4.15 32.73 -10.34
C GLY A 243 4.00 31.55 -9.38
N SER A 244 4.39 30.34 -9.79
CA SER A 244 4.26 29.12 -8.97
C SER A 244 5.13 29.15 -7.71
N LYS A 245 6.36 29.67 -7.81
CA LYS A 245 7.29 29.78 -6.67
C LYS A 245 6.81 30.84 -5.68
N GLU A 246 6.36 31.97 -6.19
CA GLU A 246 5.83 33.08 -5.41
C GLU A 246 4.58 32.66 -4.63
N TYR A 247 3.70 31.85 -5.26
CA TYR A 247 2.54 31.26 -4.60
C TYR A 247 2.94 30.43 -3.38
N PHE A 248 3.91 29.52 -3.50
CA PHE A 248 4.32 28.67 -2.38
C PHE A 248 5.07 29.44 -1.29
N LEU A 249 5.95 30.37 -1.65
CA LEU A 249 6.63 31.21 -0.68
C LEU A 249 5.61 32.04 0.12
N LYS A 250 4.67 32.68 -0.57
CA LYS A 250 3.60 33.43 0.09
C LYS A 250 2.75 32.55 1.01
N SER A 251 2.27 31.41 0.50
CA SER A 251 1.45 30.46 1.27
C SER A 251 2.19 29.92 2.49
N TYR A 252 3.50 29.66 2.38
CA TYR A 252 4.33 29.21 3.50
C TYR A 252 4.55 30.33 4.53
N HIS A 253 4.79 31.56 4.09
CA HIS A 253 4.92 32.71 5.00
C HIS A 253 3.63 33.03 5.74
N GLU A 254 2.48 32.82 5.11
CA GLU A 254 1.15 32.98 5.75
C GLU A 254 0.90 31.99 6.90
N LEU A 255 1.62 30.85 6.96
CA LEU A 255 1.55 29.93 8.09
C LEU A 255 2.25 30.44 9.36
N GLY A 256 3.02 31.53 9.28
CA GLY A 256 3.78 32.06 10.41
C GLY A 256 4.86 31.11 10.94
N GLU A 257 5.27 31.32 12.19
CA GLU A 257 6.22 30.46 12.87
C GLU A 257 5.60 29.11 13.26
N MET A 258 6.44 28.07 13.36
CA MET A 258 5.97 26.74 13.74
C MET A 258 5.49 26.74 15.19
N GLU A 259 4.22 26.41 15.38
CA GLU A 259 3.57 26.41 16.68
C GLU A 259 4.03 25.25 17.57
N ARG A 260 3.75 25.33 18.87
CA ARG A 260 4.10 24.29 19.84
C ARG A 260 3.50 22.94 19.45
N ASP A 261 2.24 22.93 19.05
CA ASP A 261 1.49 21.70 18.81
C ASP A 261 1.99 20.98 17.55
N GLU A 262 2.40 21.74 16.53
CA GLU A 262 3.11 21.21 15.37
C GLU A 262 4.44 20.55 15.75
N LYS A 263 5.23 21.19 16.63
CA LYS A 263 6.52 20.66 17.09
C LYS A 263 6.33 19.37 17.88
N ILE A 264 5.31 19.31 18.73
CA ILE A 264 4.99 18.11 19.51
C ILE A 264 4.58 16.97 18.56
N CYS A 265 3.65 17.21 17.63
CA CYS A 265 3.19 16.18 16.69
C CYS A 265 4.35 15.65 15.82
N GLY A 266 5.21 16.55 15.32
CA GLY A 266 6.41 16.17 14.58
C GLY A 266 7.41 15.39 15.43
N GLY A 267 7.61 15.80 16.69
CA GLY A 267 8.49 15.11 17.63
C GLY A 267 8.01 13.70 17.95
N LEU A 268 6.74 13.51 18.28
CA LEU A 268 6.15 12.19 18.55
C LEU A 268 6.31 11.26 17.34
N PHE A 269 6.08 11.78 16.14
CA PHE A 269 6.25 11.01 14.91
C PHE A 269 7.70 10.61 14.64
N LEU A 270 8.65 11.54 14.77
CA LEU A 270 10.07 11.25 14.58
C LEU A 270 10.60 10.25 15.61
N LEU A 271 10.12 10.32 16.86
CA LEU A 271 10.46 9.35 17.90
C LEU A 271 9.91 7.95 17.58
N ALA A 272 8.66 7.84 17.14
CA ALA A 272 8.09 6.57 16.72
C ALA A 272 8.86 5.97 15.54
N LEU A 273 9.15 6.80 14.52
CA LEU A 273 9.91 6.40 13.34
C LEU A 273 11.32 5.92 13.71
N ALA A 274 12.03 6.68 14.55
CA ALA A 274 13.36 6.30 15.04
C ALA A 274 13.31 4.99 15.84
N GLY A 275 12.31 4.82 16.72
CA GLY A 275 12.10 3.60 17.49
C GLY A 275 11.85 2.39 16.59
N THR A 276 11.10 2.54 15.50
CA THR A 276 10.86 1.45 14.55
C THR A 276 12.12 0.99 13.83
N PHE A 277 12.91 1.91 13.29
CA PHE A 277 14.15 1.54 12.58
C PHE A 277 15.30 1.14 13.52
N ALA A 278 15.25 1.56 14.78
CA ALA A 278 16.18 1.12 15.82
C ALA A 278 15.83 -0.27 16.41
N ARG A 279 14.77 -0.95 15.94
CA ARG A 279 14.33 -2.28 16.43
C ARG A 279 15.48 -3.29 16.61
N PRO A 280 16.44 -3.44 15.67
CA PRO A 280 17.57 -4.35 15.85
C PRO A 280 18.43 -4.06 17.08
N MET A 281 18.44 -2.83 17.61
CA MET A 281 19.28 -2.42 18.73
C MET A 281 18.68 -2.76 20.10
N TYR A 282 17.37 -2.98 20.19
CA TYR A 282 16.68 -3.20 21.47
C TYR A 282 15.77 -4.43 21.50
N ALA A 283 15.58 -5.14 20.39
CA ALA A 283 14.73 -6.32 20.33
C ALA A 283 15.14 -7.40 21.36
N GLU A 284 16.43 -7.56 21.65
CA GLU A 284 16.89 -8.51 22.68
C GLU A 284 16.52 -8.09 24.11
N ILE A 285 16.49 -6.78 24.39
CA ILE A 285 16.19 -6.23 25.72
C ILE A 285 14.67 -6.13 25.95
N PHE A 286 13.95 -5.71 24.91
CA PHE A 286 12.49 -5.53 24.93
C PHE A 286 11.85 -6.33 23.78
N PRO A 287 11.78 -7.66 23.89
CA PRO A 287 11.29 -8.52 22.80
C PRO A 287 9.84 -8.21 22.41
N GLY A 288 8.98 -7.85 23.37
CA GLY A 288 7.59 -7.48 23.09
C GLY A 288 7.39 -6.06 22.53
N LEU A 289 8.41 -5.19 22.51
CA LEU A 289 8.28 -3.82 22.03
C LEU A 289 8.43 -3.74 20.51
N ALA A 290 7.58 -4.45 19.78
CA ALA A 290 7.51 -4.38 18.32
C ALA A 290 7.09 -2.98 17.85
N PRO A 291 7.37 -2.60 16.58
CA PRO A 291 6.98 -1.30 16.02
C PRO A 291 5.51 -0.94 16.23
N ALA A 292 4.60 -1.92 16.16
CA ALA A 292 3.17 -1.73 16.38
C ALA A 292 2.86 -1.03 17.70
N TYR A 293 3.50 -1.47 18.79
CA TYR A 293 3.28 -0.94 20.13
C TYR A 293 3.96 0.42 20.35
N ILE A 294 5.06 0.69 19.64
CA ILE A 294 5.70 2.01 19.65
C ILE A 294 4.77 3.06 19.03
N PHE A 295 4.23 2.76 17.85
CA PHE A 295 3.26 3.65 17.20
C PHE A 295 1.99 3.82 18.02
N LEU A 296 1.48 2.73 18.63
CA LEU A 296 0.34 2.82 19.54
C LEU A 296 0.64 3.71 20.73
N LEU A 297 1.78 3.52 21.40
CA LEU A 297 2.20 4.31 22.57
C LEU A 297 2.26 5.80 22.23
N PHE A 298 3.04 6.17 21.20
CA PHE A 298 3.20 7.58 20.82
C PHE A 298 1.91 8.18 20.26
N GLY A 299 1.11 7.41 19.52
CA GLY A 299 -0.21 7.84 19.05
C GLY A 299 -1.18 8.09 20.20
N SER A 300 -1.17 7.24 21.23
CA SER A 300 -2.00 7.41 22.42
C SER A 300 -1.61 8.64 23.26
N LEU A 301 -0.36 9.10 23.21
CA LEU A 301 0.06 10.32 23.89
C LEU A 301 -0.71 11.57 23.41
N ALA A 302 -1.24 11.56 22.17
CA ALA A 302 -2.05 12.66 21.65
C ALA A 302 -3.35 12.91 22.45
N PHE A 303 -3.86 11.91 23.17
CA PHE A 303 -5.03 12.07 24.04
C PHE A 303 -4.69 12.70 25.40
N PHE A 304 -3.42 12.67 25.81
CA PHE A 304 -2.98 13.17 27.12
C PHE A 304 -2.28 14.52 27.02
N ILE A 305 -1.65 14.82 25.88
CA ILE A 305 -0.96 16.09 25.67
C ILE A 305 -1.97 17.14 25.22
N ASN A 306 -2.08 18.21 26.02
CA ASN A 306 -2.95 19.34 25.69
C ASN A 306 -2.29 20.30 24.69
N ALA A 307 -3.05 20.64 23.66
CA ALA A 307 -2.86 21.72 22.72
C ALA A 307 -2.86 23.09 23.43
N VAL A 308 -2.49 24.14 22.70
CA VAL A 308 -2.45 25.53 23.19
C VAL A 308 -3.82 26.01 23.69
N ASP A 309 -4.91 25.52 23.08
CA ASP A 309 -6.30 25.83 23.48
C ASP A 309 -6.78 25.06 24.73
N LYS A 310 -5.86 24.33 25.40
CA LYS A 310 -6.09 23.48 26.58
C LYS A 310 -6.97 22.24 26.33
N LYS A 311 -7.25 21.88 25.09
CA LYS A 311 -7.86 20.60 24.75
C LYS A 311 -6.78 19.56 24.40
N PRO A 312 -7.06 18.26 24.52
CA PRO A 312 -6.16 17.23 24.00
C PRO A 312 -5.87 17.43 22.51
N LEU A 313 -4.65 17.09 22.07
CA LEU A 313 -4.28 17.11 20.64
C LEU A 313 -5.17 16.18 19.80
N LEU A 314 -5.72 15.13 20.42
CA LEU A 314 -6.69 14.24 19.82
C LEU A 314 -7.79 13.89 20.84
N ILE A 315 -9.04 13.96 20.41
CA ILE A 315 -10.19 13.43 21.17
C ILE A 315 -10.72 12.16 20.52
N TRP A 316 -11.35 11.29 21.32
CA TRP A 316 -11.76 9.97 20.84
C TRP A 316 -12.79 10.05 19.73
N GLU A 317 -13.69 11.03 19.75
CA GLU A 317 -14.70 11.23 18.73
C GLU A 317 -14.06 11.51 17.37
N THR A 318 -13.03 12.36 17.33
CA THR A 318 -12.24 12.64 16.12
C THR A 318 -11.48 11.40 15.67
N ALA A 319 -10.86 10.66 16.60
CA ALA A 319 -10.17 9.42 16.27
C ALA A 319 -11.13 8.40 15.65
N GLN A 320 -12.26 8.14 16.30
CA GLN A 320 -13.28 7.18 15.87
C GLN A 320 -13.82 7.48 14.47
N GLN A 321 -14.01 8.76 14.14
CA GLN A 321 -14.53 9.16 12.82
C GLN A 321 -13.50 9.04 11.70
N ASN A 322 -12.21 9.24 12.00
CA ASN A 322 -11.17 9.36 10.98
C ASN A 322 -10.24 8.14 10.89
N ILE A 323 -10.28 7.22 11.86
CA ILE A 323 -9.60 5.93 11.75
C ILE A 323 -10.20 5.09 10.62
N MET A 324 -9.33 4.45 9.84
CA MET A 324 -9.71 3.59 8.73
C MET A 324 -10.07 2.17 9.21
N TRP A 325 -11.15 2.04 9.99
CA TRP A 325 -11.63 0.75 10.54
C TRP A 325 -11.81 -0.33 9.48
N GLY A 326 -12.29 0.06 8.29
CA GLY A 326 -12.47 -0.85 7.17
C GLY A 326 -11.16 -1.48 6.68
N MET A 327 -10.02 -0.77 6.76
CA MET A 327 -8.72 -1.34 6.40
C MET A 327 -8.22 -2.34 7.45
N MET A 328 -8.44 -2.05 8.73
CA MET A 328 -8.10 -2.98 9.81
C MET A 328 -8.80 -4.34 9.62
N ILE A 329 -10.11 -4.30 9.31
CA ILE A 329 -10.90 -5.50 9.01
C ILE A 329 -10.41 -6.18 7.73
N LEU A 330 -10.05 -5.40 6.70
CA LEU A 330 -9.53 -5.94 5.43
C LEU A 330 -8.28 -6.79 5.65
N PHE A 331 -7.34 -6.33 6.48
CA PHE A 331 -6.13 -7.07 6.78
C PHE A 331 -6.39 -8.32 7.60
N GLY A 332 -7.22 -8.21 8.65
CA GLY A 332 -7.61 -9.37 9.44
C GLY A 332 -8.28 -10.44 8.58
N GLY A 333 -9.12 -10.04 7.62
CA GLY A 333 -9.76 -10.94 6.68
C GLY A 333 -8.79 -11.60 5.68
N GLY A 334 -7.79 -10.87 5.19
CA GLY A 334 -6.74 -11.43 4.35
C GLY A 334 -5.91 -12.48 5.10
N LEU A 335 -5.46 -12.17 6.32
CA LEU A 335 -4.71 -13.09 7.19
C LEU A 335 -5.57 -14.32 7.54
N ALA A 336 -6.84 -14.11 7.92
CA ALA A 336 -7.78 -15.20 8.16
C ALA A 336 -7.99 -16.08 6.92
N LEU A 337 -8.01 -15.51 5.70
CA LEU A 337 -8.08 -16.29 4.47
C LEU A 337 -6.81 -17.12 4.25
N GLY A 338 -5.63 -16.55 4.48
CA GLY A 338 -4.36 -17.27 4.42
C GLY A 338 -4.34 -18.45 5.40
N ARG A 339 -4.76 -18.21 6.65
CA ARG A 339 -4.92 -19.24 7.67
C ARG A 339 -5.91 -20.32 7.26
N LEU A 340 -7.05 -19.95 6.68
CA LEU A 340 -8.06 -20.88 6.19
C LEU A 340 -7.52 -21.82 5.10
N ILE A 341 -6.71 -21.31 4.17
CA ILE A 341 -6.09 -22.11 3.10
C ILE A 341 -5.03 -23.07 3.65
N ASN A 342 -4.20 -22.60 4.57
CA ASN A 342 -3.13 -23.40 5.16
C ASN A 342 -3.69 -24.52 6.05
N ASP A 343 -4.58 -24.17 6.98
CA ASP A 343 -5.12 -25.10 7.98
C ASP A 343 -6.13 -26.11 7.38
N SER A 344 -6.73 -25.81 6.22
CA SER A 344 -7.64 -26.72 5.53
C SER A 344 -6.94 -27.77 4.66
N GLY A 345 -5.62 -27.67 4.47
CA GLY A 345 -4.86 -28.52 3.56
C GLY A 345 -4.95 -28.12 2.08
N ALA A 346 -5.73 -27.09 1.73
CA ALA A 346 -5.85 -26.61 0.35
C ALA A 346 -4.50 -26.20 -0.26
N GLY A 347 -3.61 -25.61 0.55
CA GLY A 347 -2.29 -25.17 0.09
C GLY A 347 -1.44 -26.32 -0.49
N VAL A 348 -1.50 -27.51 0.12
CA VAL A 348 -0.78 -28.70 -0.34
C VAL A 348 -1.37 -29.24 -1.65
N ALA A 349 -2.69 -29.26 -1.78
CA ALA A 349 -3.30 -29.78 -3.01
C ALA A 349 -3.14 -28.83 -4.21
N ILE A 350 -3.09 -27.51 -3.98
CA ILE A 350 -2.68 -26.53 -5.02
C ILE A 350 -1.25 -26.77 -5.47
N ALA A 351 -0.35 -27.15 -4.56
CA ALA A 351 1.06 -27.47 -4.86
C ALA A 351 1.18 -28.51 -5.97
N GLU A 352 0.45 -29.61 -5.84
CA GLU A 352 0.52 -30.75 -6.75
C GLU A 352 0.02 -30.37 -8.15
N ILE A 353 -1.01 -29.52 -8.22
CA ILE A 353 -1.52 -28.98 -9.49
C ILE A 353 -0.48 -28.06 -10.12
N VAL A 354 0.10 -27.17 -9.32
CA VAL A 354 1.09 -26.18 -9.74
C VAL A 354 2.41 -26.81 -10.14
N SER A 355 2.85 -27.89 -9.49
CA SER A 355 4.10 -28.57 -9.84
C SER A 355 4.09 -29.17 -11.24
N ASN A 356 2.90 -29.32 -11.86
CA ASN A 356 2.76 -29.72 -13.27
C ASN A 356 2.91 -28.55 -14.24
N LEU A 357 2.91 -27.30 -13.76
CA LEU A 357 3.28 -26.14 -14.56
C LEU A 357 4.80 -26.07 -14.63
N SER A 358 5.37 -25.85 -15.82
CA SER A 358 6.82 -25.72 -16.04
C SER A 358 7.42 -24.41 -15.47
N LEU A 359 7.06 -24.07 -14.24
CA LEU A 359 7.58 -22.93 -13.49
C LEU A 359 8.73 -23.44 -12.61
N ASP A 360 9.96 -23.30 -13.07
CA ASP A 360 11.17 -23.82 -12.42
C ASP A 360 11.71 -22.93 -11.28
N GLY A 361 10.91 -21.95 -10.83
CA GLY A 361 11.38 -20.87 -9.95
C GLY A 361 12.29 -19.84 -10.64
N GLY A 362 12.59 -19.99 -11.93
CA GLY A 362 13.44 -19.09 -12.70
C GLY A 362 12.71 -17.83 -13.18
N LEU A 363 13.17 -17.31 -14.33
CA LEU A 363 12.66 -16.06 -14.90
C LEU A 363 11.17 -16.11 -15.23
N THR A 364 10.65 -17.26 -15.69
CA THR A 364 9.24 -17.42 -16.04
C THR A 364 8.33 -17.22 -14.83
N THR A 365 8.66 -17.82 -13.70
CA THR A 365 7.93 -17.66 -12.43
C THR A 365 7.90 -16.19 -12.00
N LEU A 366 9.03 -15.51 -12.12
CA LEU A 366 9.17 -14.09 -11.79
C LEU A 366 8.24 -13.22 -12.66
N ILE A 367 8.23 -13.46 -13.97
CA ILE A 367 7.36 -12.74 -14.92
C ILE A 367 5.89 -12.96 -14.56
N VAL A 368 5.49 -14.21 -14.30
CA VAL A 368 4.11 -14.55 -13.94
C VAL A 368 3.68 -13.82 -12.68
N PHE A 369 4.48 -13.86 -11.61
CA PHE A 369 4.16 -13.19 -10.35
C PHE A 369 4.11 -11.67 -10.49
N THR A 370 5.04 -11.08 -11.25
CA THR A 370 5.05 -9.64 -11.51
C THR A 370 3.79 -9.21 -12.25
N ILE A 371 3.42 -9.90 -13.33
CA ILE A 371 2.23 -9.60 -14.12
C ILE A 371 0.97 -9.82 -13.28
N PHE A 372 0.90 -10.94 -12.55
CA PHE A 372 -0.23 -11.27 -11.68
C PHE A 372 -0.45 -10.16 -10.64
N ALA A 373 0.59 -9.82 -9.87
CA ALA A 373 0.51 -8.79 -8.85
C ALA A 373 0.12 -7.42 -9.43
N ARG A 374 0.69 -7.06 -10.58
CA ARG A 374 0.41 -5.78 -11.25
C ARG A 374 -1.02 -5.69 -11.78
N VAL A 375 -1.53 -6.76 -12.39
CA VAL A 375 -2.90 -6.77 -12.92
C VAL A 375 -3.92 -6.65 -11.79
N ILE A 376 -3.74 -7.40 -10.70
CA ILE A 376 -4.63 -7.29 -9.55
C ILE A 376 -4.56 -5.89 -8.94
N SER A 377 -3.37 -5.32 -8.82
CA SER A 377 -3.17 -3.99 -8.24
C SER A 377 -3.80 -2.88 -9.07
N GLU A 378 -3.64 -2.91 -10.41
CA GLU A 378 -4.26 -1.95 -11.32
C GLU A 378 -5.79 -2.04 -11.37
N LEU A 379 -6.35 -3.25 -11.33
CA LEU A 379 -7.80 -3.46 -11.40
C LEU A 379 -8.52 -3.16 -10.07
N THR A 380 -7.78 -3.13 -8.97
CA THR A 380 -8.34 -2.95 -7.62
C THR A 380 -7.64 -1.80 -6.89
N ASN A 381 -6.97 -2.08 -5.79
CA ASN A 381 -6.04 -1.19 -5.13
C ASN A 381 -4.91 -2.05 -4.55
N SER A 382 -3.76 -1.45 -4.26
CA SER A 382 -2.59 -2.23 -3.83
C SER A 382 -2.80 -2.96 -2.51
N THR A 383 -3.74 -2.51 -1.66
CA THR A 383 -4.06 -3.16 -0.39
C THR A 383 -4.78 -4.49 -0.61
N VAL A 384 -5.78 -4.49 -1.49
CA VAL A 384 -6.44 -5.71 -1.96
C VAL A 384 -5.45 -6.61 -2.71
N SER A 385 -4.60 -6.02 -3.56
CA SER A 385 -3.58 -6.78 -4.26
C SER A 385 -2.64 -7.51 -3.31
N ALA A 386 -2.16 -6.86 -2.24
CA ALA A 386 -1.36 -7.52 -1.20
C ALA A 386 -2.12 -8.68 -0.56
N ALA A 387 -3.37 -8.47 -0.17
CA ALA A 387 -4.21 -9.49 0.48
C ALA A 387 -4.48 -10.72 -0.40
N VAL A 388 -4.50 -10.55 -1.73
CA VAL A 388 -4.73 -11.64 -2.68
C VAL A 388 -3.42 -12.29 -3.12
N THR A 389 -2.45 -11.49 -3.53
CA THR A 389 -1.29 -11.97 -4.29
C THR A 389 -0.20 -12.53 -3.38
N ILE A 390 0.03 -11.93 -2.20
CA ILE A 390 1.11 -12.33 -1.30
C ILE A 390 0.88 -13.75 -0.75
N PRO A 391 -0.29 -14.11 -0.19
CA PRO A 391 -0.50 -15.47 0.30
C PRO A 391 -0.35 -16.53 -0.80
N ILE A 392 -0.78 -16.24 -2.02
CA ILE A 392 -0.66 -17.14 -3.17
C ILE A 392 0.82 -17.35 -3.53
N VAL A 393 1.60 -16.28 -3.60
CA VAL A 393 3.03 -16.33 -3.93
C VAL A 393 3.81 -17.09 -2.85
N LEU A 394 3.59 -16.78 -1.57
CA LEU A 394 4.27 -17.45 -0.46
C LEU A 394 4.00 -18.95 -0.44
N ASN A 395 2.72 -19.33 -0.55
CA ASN A 395 2.32 -20.73 -0.60
C ASN A 395 2.90 -21.43 -1.82
N PHE A 396 2.78 -20.84 -3.01
CA PHE A 396 3.37 -21.40 -4.22
C PHE A 396 4.88 -21.66 -4.05
N SER A 397 5.63 -20.69 -3.55
CA SER A 397 7.08 -20.83 -3.41
C SER A 397 7.45 -21.97 -2.47
N ALA A 398 6.84 -22.06 -1.29
CA ALA A 398 7.14 -23.13 -0.34
C ALA A 398 6.77 -24.52 -0.90
N GLN A 399 5.64 -24.60 -1.60
CA GLN A 399 5.17 -25.84 -2.21
C GLN A 399 6.10 -26.35 -3.33
N MET A 400 6.76 -25.43 -4.04
CA MET A 400 7.78 -25.77 -5.02
C MET A 400 9.16 -26.05 -4.41
N GLY A 401 9.28 -26.03 -3.07
CA GLY A 401 10.57 -26.14 -2.39
C GLY A 401 11.49 -24.94 -2.65
N LEU A 402 10.94 -23.82 -3.09
CA LEU A 402 11.66 -22.58 -3.35
C LEU A 402 11.71 -21.72 -2.08
N ASN A 403 12.79 -20.97 -1.92
CA ASN A 403 12.84 -19.91 -0.91
C ASN A 403 11.79 -18.83 -1.26
N PRO A 404 10.80 -18.53 -0.39
CA PRO A 404 9.73 -17.59 -0.68
C PRO A 404 10.15 -16.11 -0.63
N ILE A 405 11.25 -15.79 0.05
CA ILE A 405 11.67 -14.40 0.32
C ILE A 405 11.89 -13.56 -0.95
N PRO A 406 12.65 -14.02 -1.98
CA PRO A 406 12.82 -13.25 -3.21
C PRO A 406 11.49 -12.95 -3.90
N TYR A 407 10.62 -13.96 -4.02
CA TYR A 407 9.33 -13.82 -4.70
C TYR A 407 8.39 -12.89 -3.95
N TRP A 408 8.45 -12.90 -2.61
CA TRP A 408 7.75 -11.93 -1.78
C TRP A 408 8.19 -10.49 -2.08
N PHE A 409 9.51 -10.22 -2.07
CA PHE A 409 10.04 -8.89 -2.42
C PHE A 409 9.63 -8.46 -3.83
N ILE A 410 9.73 -9.37 -4.81
CA ILE A 410 9.34 -9.11 -6.20
C ILE A 410 7.85 -8.75 -6.31
N THR A 411 6.99 -9.50 -5.63
CA THR A 411 5.55 -9.27 -5.59
C THR A 411 5.22 -7.92 -4.97
N VAL A 412 5.90 -7.57 -3.86
CA VAL A 412 5.80 -6.26 -3.20
C VAL A 412 6.19 -5.12 -4.15
N MET A 413 7.32 -5.25 -4.85
CA MET A 413 7.78 -4.25 -5.82
C MET A 413 6.79 -4.11 -6.99
N ALA A 414 6.22 -5.22 -7.45
CA ALA A 414 5.24 -5.25 -8.54
C ALA A 414 3.93 -4.56 -8.16
N MET A 415 3.36 -4.85 -6.98
CA MET A 415 2.04 -4.35 -6.58
C MET A 415 2.02 -2.86 -6.22
N ASN A 416 3.13 -2.29 -5.75
CA ASN A 416 3.20 -0.88 -5.35
C ASN A 416 3.31 0.12 -6.54
N SER A 417 3.60 -0.37 -7.74
CA SER A 417 3.93 0.47 -8.89
C SER A 417 2.77 0.61 -9.88
N GLU A 418 1.61 1.14 -9.50
CA GLU A 418 0.42 1.20 -10.38
C GLU A 418 0.12 2.61 -10.92
N PHE A 419 -0.14 2.72 -12.22
CA PHE A 419 -0.15 3.96 -13.00
C PHE A 419 -1.33 4.12 -13.97
N LEU A 420 -2.07 3.04 -14.30
CA LEU A 420 -3.03 3.04 -15.42
C LEU A 420 -4.39 3.62 -15.05
N LEU A 421 -5.06 2.95 -14.12
CA LEU A 421 -6.49 3.15 -13.90
C LEU A 421 -6.74 4.18 -12.80
N PRO A 422 -7.76 5.05 -12.93
CA PRO A 422 -8.09 6.08 -11.95
C PRO A 422 -8.85 5.47 -10.77
N ILE A 423 -8.20 4.55 -10.06
CA ILE A 423 -8.74 3.83 -8.91
C ILE A 423 -7.89 4.19 -7.67
N SER A 424 -8.50 4.14 -6.49
CA SER A 424 -7.85 4.45 -5.22
C SER A 424 -7.24 5.86 -5.24
N ILE A 425 -5.99 6.04 -4.80
CA ILE A 425 -5.32 7.35 -4.75
C ILE A 425 -5.29 8.05 -6.11
N ARG A 426 -5.20 7.31 -7.22
CA ARG A 426 -5.16 7.88 -8.57
C ARG A 426 -6.51 8.50 -8.98
N SER A 427 -7.62 8.14 -8.34
CA SER A 427 -8.91 8.76 -8.60
C SER A 427 -8.99 10.19 -8.05
N ILE A 428 -8.16 10.54 -7.05
CA ILE A 428 -8.19 11.86 -6.41
C ILE A 428 -7.75 12.95 -7.40
N PRO A 429 -6.57 12.89 -8.07
CA PRO A 429 -6.23 13.89 -9.09
C PRO A 429 -7.25 13.97 -10.23
N VAL A 430 -7.89 12.85 -10.60
CA VAL A 430 -8.94 12.79 -11.62
C VAL A 430 -10.21 13.50 -11.17
N SER A 431 -10.62 13.38 -9.89
CA SER A 431 -11.76 14.13 -9.36
C SER A 431 -11.52 15.64 -9.36
N TYR A 432 -10.26 16.06 -9.31
CA TYR A 432 -9.83 17.47 -9.42
C TYR A 432 -9.60 17.94 -10.87
N GLY A 433 -9.91 17.11 -11.87
CA GLY A 433 -9.94 17.53 -13.28
C GLY A 433 -8.86 16.92 -14.17
N LEU A 434 -7.95 16.07 -13.65
CA LEU A 434 -7.04 15.31 -14.51
C LEU A 434 -7.84 14.39 -15.45
N ASP A 435 -7.54 14.45 -16.74
CA ASP A 435 -8.18 13.58 -17.73
C ASP A 435 -7.72 12.12 -17.56
N ALA A 436 -8.65 11.25 -17.19
CA ALA A 436 -8.42 9.82 -17.04
C ALA A 436 -7.87 9.15 -18.31
N LYS A 437 -8.23 9.64 -19.51
CA LYS A 437 -7.69 9.10 -20.77
C LYS A 437 -6.19 9.41 -20.92
N LYS A 438 -5.76 10.59 -20.47
CA LYS A 438 -4.35 10.97 -20.46
C LYS A 438 -3.59 10.12 -19.44
N MET A 439 -4.15 9.93 -18.24
CA MET A 439 -3.58 9.01 -17.25
C MET A 439 -3.40 7.60 -17.82
N LEU A 440 -4.43 7.03 -18.44
CA LEU A 440 -4.36 5.68 -19.03
C LEU A 440 -3.29 5.58 -20.13
N LYS A 441 -3.31 6.54 -21.08
CA LYS A 441 -2.39 6.54 -22.23
C LYS A 441 -0.93 6.60 -21.79
N HIS A 442 -0.59 7.48 -20.84
CA HIS A 442 0.79 7.67 -20.39
C HIS A 442 1.18 6.74 -19.24
N GLY A 443 0.21 6.24 -18.48
CA GLY A 443 0.39 5.21 -17.45
C GLY A 443 0.79 3.87 -18.06
N PHE A 444 0.42 3.60 -19.31
CA PHE A 444 0.81 2.37 -20.00
C PHE A 444 2.32 2.25 -20.20
N SER A 445 2.98 3.31 -20.64
CA SER A 445 4.45 3.33 -20.75
C SER A 445 5.12 3.16 -19.39
N MET A 446 4.60 3.82 -18.35
CA MET A 446 5.12 3.69 -16.98
C MET A 446 4.96 2.27 -16.43
N THR A 447 3.82 1.63 -16.70
CA THR A 447 3.50 0.28 -16.23
C THR A 447 4.42 -0.75 -16.87
N ILE A 448 4.62 -0.68 -18.19
CA ILE A 448 5.55 -1.57 -18.89
C ILE A 448 6.98 -1.35 -18.37
N ALA A 449 7.44 -0.11 -18.34
CA ALA A 449 8.82 0.19 -17.94
C ALA A 449 9.12 -0.24 -16.50
N SER A 450 8.21 0.07 -15.56
CA SER A 450 8.36 -0.37 -14.16
C SER A 450 8.22 -1.88 -13.99
N SER A 451 7.37 -2.56 -14.75
CA SER A 451 7.27 -4.04 -14.69
C SER A 451 8.54 -4.70 -15.20
N ILE A 452 9.11 -4.20 -16.30
CA ILE A 452 10.41 -4.63 -16.79
C ILE A 452 11.50 -4.38 -15.74
N LEU A 453 11.49 -3.22 -15.08
CA LEU A 453 12.44 -2.92 -14.02
C LEU A 453 12.33 -3.90 -12.85
N VAL A 454 11.10 -4.22 -12.40
CA VAL A 454 10.87 -5.24 -11.35
C VAL A 454 11.43 -6.58 -11.78
N ILE A 455 11.19 -6.99 -13.03
CA ILE A 455 11.65 -8.27 -13.56
C ILE A 455 13.17 -8.35 -13.60
N ILE A 456 13.82 -7.34 -14.18
CA ILE A 456 15.27 -7.27 -14.32
C ILE A 456 15.93 -7.18 -12.95
N TYR A 457 15.47 -6.25 -12.11
CA TYR A 457 16.03 -6.06 -10.77
C TYR A 457 15.85 -7.31 -9.91
N GLY A 458 14.64 -7.86 -9.86
CA GLY A 458 14.34 -9.07 -9.10
C GLY A 458 15.17 -10.26 -9.55
N TYR A 459 15.32 -10.46 -10.86
CA TYR A 459 16.14 -11.55 -11.39
C TYR A 459 17.62 -11.37 -11.03
N ILE A 460 18.18 -10.17 -11.24
CA ILE A 460 19.58 -9.87 -10.90
C ILE A 460 19.81 -10.03 -9.40
N ALA A 461 18.94 -9.48 -8.56
CA ALA A 461 19.08 -9.57 -7.11
C ALA A 461 19.01 -11.03 -6.64
N MET A 462 18.08 -11.83 -7.18
CA MET A 462 17.95 -13.24 -6.84
C MET A 462 19.18 -14.07 -7.24
N GLN A 463 19.82 -13.76 -8.38
CA GLN A 463 20.97 -14.51 -8.89
C GLN A 463 22.31 -14.07 -8.26
N PHE A 464 22.49 -12.78 -8.02
CA PHE A 464 23.81 -12.21 -7.70
C PHE A 464 23.89 -11.60 -6.29
N TRP A 465 22.77 -11.47 -5.57
CA TRP A 465 22.76 -10.92 -4.22
C TRP A 465 22.17 -11.92 -3.22
N PRO A 466 23.01 -12.78 -2.59
CA PRO A 466 22.54 -13.74 -1.60
C PRO A 466 21.72 -13.11 -0.46
N GLY A 467 22.12 -11.91 0.00
CA GLY A 467 21.39 -11.16 1.02
C GLY A 467 20.00 -10.66 0.59
N PHE A 468 19.66 -10.68 -0.70
CA PHE A 468 18.28 -10.45 -1.16
C PHE A 468 17.38 -11.64 -0.87
N SER A 469 17.94 -12.85 -0.97
CA SER A 469 17.22 -14.10 -0.75
C SER A 469 17.21 -14.55 0.72
N GLU A 470 18.22 -14.16 1.49
CA GLU A 470 18.38 -14.58 2.88
C GLU A 470 18.13 -13.40 3.85
N LEU A 471 17.21 -13.61 4.78
CA LEU A 471 17.00 -12.72 5.93
C LEU A 471 17.68 -13.37 7.14
N SER A 472 18.57 -12.63 7.82
CA SER A 472 19.43 -13.14 8.89
C SER A 472 18.66 -13.74 10.08
N ASN A 473 17.41 -13.32 10.28
CA ASN A 473 16.56 -13.79 11.38
C ASN A 473 15.66 -14.98 11.00
N PHE A 474 15.63 -15.37 9.73
CA PHE A 474 14.73 -16.41 9.19
C PHE A 474 15.46 -17.74 8.95
N ILE A 475 16.75 -17.82 9.32
CA ILE A 475 17.52 -19.06 9.36
C ILE A 475 17.38 -19.66 10.76
N LYS A 476 16.43 -20.59 10.94
CA LYS A 476 16.47 -21.63 11.96
C LYS A 476 15.99 -22.96 11.40
#